data_AF-A0A813HC27-F1
#
_entry.id   AF-A0A813HC27-F1
#
_cell.length_a   1.000
_cell.length_b   1.000
_cell.length_c   1.000
_cell.angle_alpha   90.00
_cell.angle_beta   90.00
_cell.angle_gamma   90.00
#
_symmetry.space_group_name_H-M   'P 1'
#
loop_
_entity.id
_entity.type
_entity.pdbx_description
1 polymer ?
#
loop_
_entity_poly.entity_id
_entity_poly.type
_entity_poly.pdbx_seq_one_letter_code
_entity_poly.pdbx_strand_id
1 'polypeptide(L)'
;MGSSVSNASGEVADGSQLKPTLALQLGSSIRDVLRPSKTQIEQAWETHDPKRGKLPRHTVLAILGDLLELQLAAAKLEASRAKSDVARQQVQLERDCRTQRAEVAVTSSGPISQDALDRCTAFVVGSAAGPVMASMMAGYVELPITCLTALRKDEELLHLRVNLLFGSFSSAGSGGERVLSIEDFSEGYLSFFDRAPGLLREAPDSEQPDTSSPCSVQ
;
A
#
# COMPACT_ATOMS: atom_id res chain seq x y z
N MET A 1 25.75 56.54 -23.36
CA MET A 1 25.05 56.97 -22.13
C MET A 1 23.57 56.65 -22.33
N GLY A 2 22.87 55.77 -21.63
CA GLY A 2 23.15 54.82 -20.55
C GLY A 2 22.21 53.61 -20.76
N SER A 3 22.71 52.38 -20.69
CA SER A 3 22.63 51.49 -19.52
C SER A 3 21.20 51.16 -19.08
N SER A 4 20.73 50.02 -19.60
CA SER A 4 19.66 49.18 -19.09
C SER A 4 19.86 48.81 -17.62
N VAL A 5 18.76 48.72 -16.87
CA VAL A 5 18.68 47.82 -15.70
C VAL A 5 17.33 47.11 -15.76
N SER A 6 17.38 45.84 -16.20
CA SER A 6 16.30 44.88 -16.08
C SER A 6 16.30 44.35 -14.64
N ASN A 7 15.18 44.49 -13.93
CA ASN A 7 15.00 43.80 -12.65
C ASN A 7 14.67 42.33 -12.92
N ALA A 8 15.57 41.47 -12.48
CA ALA A 8 15.43 40.02 -12.53
C ALA A 8 14.48 39.52 -11.43
N SER A 9 13.59 38.63 -11.84
CA SER A 9 12.78 37.75 -11.01
C SER A 9 13.67 36.93 -10.07
N GLY A 10 13.38 36.97 -8.77
CA GLY A 10 13.84 36.00 -7.80
C GLY A 10 12.70 35.03 -7.47
N GLU A 11 12.49 34.03 -8.34
CA GLU A 11 11.77 32.81 -7.94
C GLU A 11 12.71 31.97 -7.08
N VAL A 12 12.44 31.95 -5.79
CA VAL A 12 13.06 31.00 -4.86
C VAL A 12 12.35 29.65 -5.07
N ALA A 13 12.91 28.82 -5.95
CA ALA A 13 12.50 27.44 -6.08
C ALA A 13 12.96 26.68 -4.82
N ASP A 14 12.04 26.47 -3.87
CA ASP A 14 12.20 25.55 -2.76
C ASP A 14 12.21 24.11 -3.32
N GLY A 15 13.41 23.68 -3.70
CA GLY A 15 13.72 22.40 -4.35
C GLY A 15 13.92 21.25 -3.37
N SER A 16 13.28 21.25 -2.20
CA SER A 16 13.23 20.07 -1.34
C SER A 16 12.24 19.05 -1.89
N GLN A 17 12.60 18.38 -2.98
CA GLN A 17 12.00 17.10 -3.35
C GLN A 17 12.29 16.10 -2.23
N LEU A 18 11.43 16.07 -1.22
CA LEU A 18 11.46 15.09 -0.14
C LEU A 18 11.45 13.71 -0.78
N LYS A 19 12.59 13.01 -0.71
CA LYS A 19 12.68 11.62 -1.12
C LYS A 19 11.56 10.85 -0.40
N PRO A 20 10.70 10.12 -1.13
CA PRO A 20 9.62 9.38 -0.48
C PRO A 20 10.24 8.40 0.51
N THR A 21 9.98 8.62 1.80
CA THR A 21 10.40 7.70 2.85
C THR A 21 9.57 6.43 2.76
N LEU A 22 10.11 5.31 3.26
CA LEU A 22 9.40 4.03 3.33
C LEU A 22 8.03 4.20 4.04
N ALA A 23 7.96 5.05 5.05
CA ALA A 23 6.74 5.34 5.81
C ALA A 23 5.65 6.01 4.93
N LEU A 24 6.03 6.96 4.08
CA LEU A 24 5.11 7.60 3.14
C LEU A 24 4.58 6.62 2.08
N GLN A 25 5.45 5.75 1.58
CA GLN A 25 5.07 4.71 0.63
C GLN A 25 4.09 3.72 1.29
N LEU A 26 4.40 3.27 2.51
CA LEU A 26 3.52 2.39 3.28
C LEU A 26 2.15 3.02 3.53
N GLY A 27 2.10 4.28 3.93
CA GLY A 27 0.83 4.98 4.17
C GLY A 27 -0.01 5.12 2.90
N SER A 28 0.63 5.39 1.77
CA SER A 28 -0.03 5.39 0.46
C SER A 28 -0.56 3.99 0.11
N SER A 29 0.22 2.94 0.33
CA SER A 29 -0.22 1.55 0.14
C SER A 29 -1.37 1.15 1.07
N ILE A 30 -1.41 1.62 2.33
CA ILE A 30 -2.54 1.41 3.23
C ILE A 30 -3.80 2.06 2.63
N ARG A 31 -3.71 3.30 2.15
CA ARG A 31 -4.86 3.98 1.54
C ARG A 31 -5.33 3.29 0.26
N ASP A 32 -4.40 2.88 -0.60
CA ASP A 32 -4.75 2.44 -1.95
C ASP A 32 -5.10 0.95 -1.99
N VAL A 33 -4.52 0.14 -1.11
CA VAL A 33 -4.66 -1.33 -1.14
C VAL A 33 -5.50 -1.88 0.02
N LEU A 34 -5.45 -1.26 1.21
CA LEU A 34 -6.20 -1.75 2.37
C LEU A 34 -7.57 -1.11 2.53
N ARG A 35 -7.88 -0.05 1.78
CA ARG A 35 -9.17 0.64 1.89
C ARG A 35 -10.30 -0.23 1.37
N PRO A 36 -11.35 -0.48 2.16
CA PRO A 36 -12.50 -1.25 1.70
C PRO A 36 -13.25 -0.48 0.61
N SER A 37 -13.91 -1.22 -0.29
CA SER A 37 -14.90 -0.61 -1.17
C SER A 37 -16.18 -0.29 -0.39
N LYS A 38 -16.97 0.67 -0.90
CA LYS A 38 -18.32 0.94 -0.37
C LYS A 38 -19.20 -0.31 -0.36
N THR A 39 -19.09 -1.12 -1.41
CA THR A 39 -19.85 -2.38 -1.53
C THR A 39 -19.49 -3.40 -0.44
N GLN A 40 -18.22 -3.48 -0.03
CA GLN A 40 -17.81 -4.35 1.08
C GLN A 40 -18.40 -3.87 2.41
N ILE A 41 -18.45 -2.56 2.64
CA ILE A 41 -19.08 -1.98 3.84
C ILE A 41 -20.58 -2.30 3.86
N GLU A 42 -21.27 -2.08 2.74
CA GLU A 42 -22.70 -2.41 2.62
C GLU A 42 -22.97 -3.89 2.85
N GLN A 43 -22.17 -4.78 2.25
CA GLN A 43 -22.29 -6.23 2.43
C GLN A 43 -22.09 -6.65 3.89
N ALA A 44 -21.08 -6.11 4.58
CA ALA A 44 -20.87 -6.38 5.99
C ALA A 44 -22.04 -5.87 6.84
N TRP A 45 -22.54 -4.66 6.54
CA TRP A 45 -23.66 -4.06 7.27
C TRP A 45 -24.96 -4.86 7.10
N GLU A 46 -25.31 -5.23 5.86
CA GLU A 46 -26.54 -5.96 5.54
C GLU A 46 -26.63 -7.34 6.20
N THR A 47 -25.48 -7.94 6.53
CA THR A 47 -25.41 -9.20 7.28
C THR A 47 -25.97 -9.05 8.70
N HIS A 48 -25.86 -7.86 9.30
CA HIS A 48 -26.33 -7.58 10.66
C HIS A 48 -27.64 -6.79 10.69
N ASP A 49 -27.89 -5.93 9.70
CA ASP A 49 -29.12 -5.14 9.60
C ASP A 49 -29.52 -4.86 8.14
N PRO A 50 -30.39 -5.71 7.56
CA PRO A 50 -30.85 -5.53 6.19
C PRO A 50 -31.74 -4.30 6.01
N LYS A 51 -32.26 -3.72 7.10
CA LYS A 51 -33.09 -2.51 7.05
C LYS A 51 -32.28 -1.22 7.08
N ARG A 52 -30.94 -1.32 7.20
CA ARG A 52 -30.00 -0.18 7.24
C ARG A 52 -30.37 0.88 8.29
N GLY A 53 -30.83 0.42 9.45
CA GLY A 53 -31.10 1.25 10.62
C GLY A 53 -29.84 1.68 11.36
N LYS A 54 -30.02 2.31 12.53
CA LYS A 54 -28.92 2.72 13.41
C LYS A 54 -28.59 1.59 14.39
N LEU A 55 -27.31 1.27 14.52
CA LEU A 55 -26.86 0.10 15.26
C LEU A 55 -26.11 0.46 16.54
N PRO A 56 -26.26 -0.34 17.61
CA PRO A 56 -25.52 -0.16 18.84
C PRO A 56 -24.06 -0.60 18.68
N ARG A 57 -23.25 -0.25 19.68
CA ARG A 57 -21.78 -0.42 19.63
C ARG A 57 -21.32 -1.85 19.37
N HIS A 58 -21.91 -2.81 20.06
CA HIS A 58 -21.51 -4.21 19.96
C HIS A 58 -21.77 -4.78 18.56
N THR A 59 -22.86 -4.37 17.92
CA THR A 59 -23.17 -4.77 16.53
C THR A 59 -22.20 -4.12 15.55
N VAL A 60 -21.86 -2.84 15.72
CA VAL A 60 -20.87 -2.17 14.87
C VAL A 60 -19.48 -2.81 14.99
N LEU A 61 -19.11 -3.29 16.18
CA LEU A 61 -17.87 -4.05 16.36
C LEU A 61 -17.90 -5.38 15.59
N ALA A 62 -19.02 -6.10 15.61
CA ALA A 62 -19.19 -7.32 14.83
C ALA A 62 -19.10 -7.04 13.31
N ILE A 63 -19.73 -5.96 12.84
CA ILE A 63 -19.64 -5.48 11.44
C ILE A 63 -18.19 -5.18 11.06
N LEU A 64 -17.41 -4.53 11.93
CA LEU A 64 -16.00 -4.25 11.68
C LEU A 64 -15.18 -5.56 11.54
N GLY A 65 -15.47 -6.57 12.37
CA GLY A 65 -14.85 -7.89 12.27
C GLY A 65 -15.15 -8.57 10.93
N ASP A 66 -16.41 -8.57 10.50
CA ASP A 66 -16.83 -9.17 9.23
C ASP A 66 -16.29 -8.40 8.02
N LEU A 67 -16.22 -7.07 8.12
CA LEU A 67 -15.62 -6.25 7.07
C LEU A 67 -14.13 -6.57 6.90
N LEU A 68 -13.38 -6.71 7.99
CA LEU A 68 -11.97 -7.12 7.94
C LEU A 68 -11.81 -8.53 7.34
N GLU A 69 -12.75 -9.44 7.59
CA GLU A 69 -12.77 -10.76 6.94
C GLU A 69 -12.99 -10.68 5.43
N LEU A 70 -13.97 -9.89 4.99
CA LEU A 70 -14.22 -9.65 3.57
C LEU A 70 -12.99 -9.05 2.88
N GLN A 71 -12.34 -8.08 3.52
CA GLN A 71 -11.11 -7.47 3.03
C GLN A 71 -9.95 -8.49 2.97
N LEU A 72 -9.79 -9.32 4.00
CA LEU A 72 -8.74 -10.33 4.07
C LEU A 72 -8.94 -11.41 3.00
N ALA A 73 -10.18 -11.86 2.77
CA ALA A 73 -10.52 -12.80 1.71
C ALA A 73 -10.22 -12.23 0.32
N ALA A 74 -10.61 -10.97 0.07
CA ALA A 74 -10.30 -10.27 -1.18
C ALA A 74 -8.79 -10.13 -1.39
N ALA A 75 -8.04 -9.73 -0.37
CA ALA A 75 -6.58 -9.59 -0.43
C ALA A 75 -5.88 -10.93 -0.72
N LYS A 76 -6.32 -12.03 -0.09
CA LYS A 76 -5.80 -13.38 -0.37
C LYS A 76 -6.05 -13.81 -1.82
N LEU A 77 -7.26 -13.54 -2.33
CA LEU A 77 -7.61 -13.85 -3.71
C LEU A 77 -6.75 -13.06 -4.69
N GLU A 78 -6.58 -11.76 -4.46
CA GLU A 78 -5.77 -10.89 -5.32
C GLU A 78 -4.29 -11.28 -5.28
N ALA A 79 -3.73 -11.54 -4.09
CA ALA A 79 -2.36 -12.03 -3.97
C ALA A 79 -2.15 -13.35 -4.71
N SER A 80 -3.12 -14.27 -4.65
CA SER A 80 -3.05 -15.53 -5.40
C SER A 80 -3.07 -15.31 -6.92
N ARG A 81 -3.88 -14.37 -7.41
CA ARG A 81 -3.94 -14.00 -8.84
C ARG A 81 -2.62 -13.39 -9.29
N ALA A 82 -2.14 -12.37 -8.57
CA ALA A 82 -0.88 -11.69 -8.86
C ALA A 82 0.32 -12.65 -8.86
N LYS A 83 0.41 -13.57 -7.89
CA LYS A 83 1.45 -14.62 -7.88
C LYS A 83 1.38 -15.53 -9.09
N SER A 84 0.17 -15.91 -9.51
CA SER A 84 -0.03 -16.73 -10.70
C SER A 84 0.37 -15.98 -11.98
N ASP A 85 0.06 -14.69 -12.07
CA ASP A 85 0.47 -13.83 -13.18
C ASP A 85 1.98 -13.68 -13.27
N VAL A 86 2.64 -13.41 -12.14
CA VAL A 86 4.11 -13.32 -12.07
C VAL A 86 4.75 -14.65 -12.46
N ALA A 87 4.22 -15.79 -11.99
CA ALA A 87 4.71 -17.10 -12.38
C ALA A 87 4.56 -17.34 -13.90
N ARG A 88 3.43 -16.93 -14.50
CA ARG A 88 3.24 -17.01 -15.96
C ARG A 88 4.23 -16.14 -16.72
N GLN A 89 4.46 -14.91 -16.27
CA GLN A 89 5.43 -14.00 -16.87
C GLN A 89 6.86 -14.56 -16.77
N GLN A 90 7.23 -15.16 -15.64
CA GLN A 90 8.52 -15.82 -15.46
C GLN A 90 8.74 -16.95 -16.48
N VAL A 91 7.75 -17.85 -16.64
CA VAL A 91 7.81 -18.94 -17.61
C VAL A 91 7.93 -18.42 -19.04
N GLN A 92 7.16 -17.36 -19.37
CA GLN A 92 7.22 -16.73 -20.68
C GLN A 92 8.61 -16.15 -20.96
N LEU A 93 9.18 -15.42 -19.99
CA LEU A 93 10.52 -14.83 -20.10
C LEU A 93 11.61 -15.89 -20.32
N GLU A 94 11.54 -17.01 -19.60
CA GLU A 94 12.46 -18.13 -19.81
C GLU A 94 12.33 -18.77 -21.19
N ARG A 95 11.09 -18.92 -21.69
CA ARG A 95 10.83 -19.44 -23.03
C ARG A 95 11.39 -18.51 -24.10
N ASP A 96 11.18 -17.21 -23.95
CA ASP A 96 11.69 -16.20 -24.87
C ASP A 96 13.22 -16.18 -24.85
N CYS A 97 13.84 -16.27 -23.67
CA CYS A 97 15.29 -16.43 -23.53
C CYS A 97 15.82 -17.68 -24.27
N ARG A 98 15.17 -18.84 -24.14
CA ARG A 98 15.58 -20.06 -24.85
C ARG A 98 15.44 -19.90 -26.36
N THR A 99 14.35 -19.28 -26.81
CA THR A 99 14.07 -19.04 -28.23
C THR A 99 15.11 -18.11 -28.84
N GLN A 100 15.40 -16.99 -28.19
CA GLN A 100 16.42 -16.04 -28.64
C GLN A 100 17.82 -16.66 -28.69
N ARG A 101 18.17 -17.50 -27.70
CA ARG A 101 19.44 -18.25 -27.73
C ARG A 101 19.52 -19.22 -28.91
N ALA A 102 18.44 -19.92 -29.21
CA ALA A 102 18.38 -20.83 -30.35
C ALA A 102 18.49 -20.07 -31.69
N GLU A 103 17.83 -18.92 -31.83
CA GLU A 103 17.89 -18.08 -33.03
C GLU A 103 19.32 -17.57 -33.30
N VAL A 104 20.01 -17.06 -32.28
CA VAL A 104 21.41 -16.62 -32.41
C VAL A 104 22.33 -17.80 -32.75
N ALA A 105 22.10 -18.98 -32.16
CA ALA A 105 22.89 -20.18 -32.43
C ALA A 105 22.68 -20.74 -33.85
N VAL A 106 21.49 -20.64 -34.43
CA VAL A 106 21.22 -21.09 -35.82
C VAL A 106 21.77 -20.11 -36.85
N THR A 107 21.78 -18.81 -36.52
CA THR A 107 22.30 -17.74 -37.40
C THR A 107 23.84 -17.70 -37.44
N SER A 108 24.53 -18.53 -36.66
CA SER A 108 26.00 -18.52 -36.52
C SER A 108 26.77 -19.05 -37.73
N SER A 109 26.11 -19.35 -38.85
CA SER A 109 26.78 -19.66 -40.12
C SER A 109 27.30 -18.41 -40.86
N GLY A 110 26.94 -17.20 -40.39
CA GLY A 110 27.48 -15.92 -40.83
C GLY A 110 27.91 -15.00 -39.67
N PRO A 111 28.36 -13.76 -39.94
CA PRO A 111 28.72 -12.81 -38.89
C PRO A 111 27.48 -12.42 -38.06
N ILE A 112 27.52 -12.71 -36.76
CA ILE A 112 26.45 -12.37 -35.80
C ILE A 112 26.40 -10.85 -35.62
N SER A 113 25.21 -10.25 -35.70
CA SER A 113 25.05 -8.83 -35.40
C SER A 113 25.15 -8.57 -33.89
N GLN A 114 25.79 -7.48 -33.51
CA GLN A 114 25.92 -7.07 -32.11
C GLN A 114 24.54 -6.92 -31.43
N ASP A 115 23.56 -6.33 -32.12
CA ASP A 115 22.20 -6.14 -31.61
C ASP A 115 21.46 -7.47 -31.33
N ALA A 116 21.75 -8.54 -32.08
CA ALA A 116 21.20 -9.87 -31.78
C ALA A 116 21.85 -10.48 -30.53
N LEU A 117 23.16 -10.30 -30.37
CA LEU A 117 23.89 -10.77 -29.19
C LEU A 117 23.51 -9.99 -27.92
N ASP A 118 23.37 -8.67 -28.01
CA ASP A 118 22.99 -7.79 -26.88
C ASP A 118 21.56 -8.12 -26.41
N ARG A 119 20.62 -8.31 -27.33
CA ARG A 119 19.25 -8.76 -26.99
C ARG A 119 19.26 -10.12 -26.29
N CYS A 120 19.97 -11.10 -26.84
CA CYS A 120 20.09 -12.42 -26.23
C CYS A 120 20.70 -12.34 -24.81
N THR A 121 21.73 -11.51 -24.63
CA THR A 121 22.34 -11.26 -23.32
C THR A 121 21.36 -10.62 -22.35
N ALA A 122 20.59 -9.62 -22.78
CA ALA A 122 19.55 -8.99 -21.97
C ALA A 122 18.48 -10.00 -21.52
N PHE A 123 18.04 -10.90 -22.40
CA PHE A 123 17.09 -11.96 -22.04
C PHE A 123 17.68 -12.96 -21.03
N VAL A 124 18.96 -13.33 -21.15
CA VAL A 124 19.63 -14.22 -20.20
C VAL A 124 19.72 -13.57 -18.82
N VAL A 125 20.15 -12.31 -18.76
CA VAL A 125 20.24 -11.56 -17.50
C VAL A 125 18.84 -11.39 -16.89
N GLY A 126 17.85 -11.01 -17.70
CA GLY A 126 16.47 -10.87 -17.27
C GLY A 126 15.87 -12.19 -16.73
N SER A 127 16.07 -13.29 -17.44
CA SER A 127 15.61 -14.62 -17.02
C SER A 127 16.27 -15.09 -15.72
N ALA A 128 17.54 -14.76 -15.51
CA ALA A 128 18.26 -15.09 -14.26
C ALA A 128 17.80 -14.22 -13.07
N ALA A 129 17.47 -12.95 -13.30
CA ALA A 129 16.96 -12.05 -12.27
C ALA A 129 15.46 -12.24 -11.97
N GLY A 130 14.71 -12.82 -12.91
CA GLY A 130 13.27 -13.02 -12.84
C GLY A 130 12.76 -13.68 -11.54
N PRO A 131 13.35 -14.79 -11.06
CA PRO A 131 12.92 -15.42 -9.80
C PRO A 131 13.08 -14.52 -8.57
N VAL A 132 14.10 -13.66 -8.55
CA VAL A 132 14.33 -12.70 -7.46
C VAL A 132 13.26 -11.62 -7.49
N MET A 133 13.00 -11.02 -8.66
CA MET A 133 11.92 -10.04 -8.83
C MET A 133 10.56 -10.63 -8.47
N ALA A 134 10.28 -11.86 -8.90
CA ALA A 134 9.05 -12.57 -8.56
C ALA A 134 8.89 -12.77 -7.05
N SER A 135 9.97 -13.12 -6.35
CA SER A 135 9.97 -13.29 -4.89
C SER A 135 9.73 -11.98 -4.16
N MET A 136 10.35 -10.88 -4.62
CA MET A 136 10.11 -9.55 -4.07
C MET A 136 8.66 -9.11 -4.28
N MET A 137 8.13 -9.29 -5.50
CA MET A 137 6.72 -8.99 -5.82
C MET A 137 5.76 -9.83 -4.98
N ALA A 138 6.08 -11.11 -4.76
CA ALA A 138 5.31 -11.97 -3.87
C ALA A 138 5.23 -11.41 -2.44
N GLY A 139 6.31 -10.81 -1.92
CA GLY A 139 6.30 -10.13 -0.63
C GLY A 139 5.39 -8.89 -0.60
N TYR A 140 5.42 -8.06 -1.65
CA TYR A 140 4.56 -6.88 -1.74
C TYR A 140 3.07 -7.23 -1.81
N VAL A 141 2.69 -8.29 -2.52
CA VAL A 141 1.28 -8.70 -2.61
C VAL A 141 0.76 -9.33 -1.31
N GLU A 142 1.63 -9.76 -0.40
CA GLU A 142 1.27 -10.28 0.91
C GLU A 142 1.16 -9.22 2.01
N LEU A 143 1.69 -8.01 1.77
CA LEU A 143 1.61 -6.92 2.73
C LEU A 143 0.17 -6.62 3.17
N PRO A 144 -0.83 -6.53 2.26
CA PRO A 144 -2.22 -6.32 2.64
C PRO A 144 -2.76 -7.37 3.61
N ILE A 145 -2.45 -8.64 3.34
CA ILE A 145 -2.88 -9.78 4.15
C ILE A 145 -2.28 -9.68 5.55
N THR A 146 -1.00 -9.33 5.63
CA THR A 146 -0.27 -9.17 6.89
C THR A 146 -0.87 -8.05 7.73
N CYS A 147 -1.07 -6.87 7.14
CA CYS A 147 -1.66 -5.72 7.84
C CYS A 147 -3.09 -6.00 8.33
N LEU A 148 -3.95 -6.56 7.48
CA LEU A 148 -5.33 -6.90 7.85
C LEU A 148 -5.39 -8.01 8.91
N THR A 149 -4.50 -9.00 8.84
CA THR A 149 -4.41 -10.05 9.85
C THR A 149 -3.95 -9.50 11.20
N ALA A 150 -2.98 -8.59 11.20
CA ALA A 150 -2.52 -7.91 12.42
C ALA A 150 -3.65 -7.07 13.02
N LEU A 151 -4.29 -6.21 12.22
CA LEU A 151 -5.41 -5.37 12.65
C LEU A 151 -6.58 -6.20 13.21
N ARG A 152 -6.89 -7.33 12.58
CA ARG A 152 -7.97 -8.20 13.04
C ARG A 152 -7.69 -8.87 14.38
N LYS A 153 -6.45 -9.28 14.63
CA LYS A 153 -6.06 -9.97 15.87
C LYS A 153 -5.98 -9.02 17.07
N ASP A 154 -5.89 -7.72 16.82
CA ASP A 154 -5.82 -6.70 17.86
C ASP A 154 -7.23 -6.25 18.29
N GLU A 155 -7.88 -7.10 19.11
CA GLU A 155 -9.24 -6.84 19.60
C GLU A 155 -9.36 -5.51 20.34
N GLU A 156 -8.34 -5.15 21.13
CA GLU A 156 -8.30 -3.90 21.88
C GLU A 156 -8.33 -2.70 20.94
N LEU A 157 -7.50 -2.71 19.90
CA LEU A 157 -7.49 -1.65 18.89
C LEU A 157 -8.82 -1.54 18.15
N LEU A 158 -9.47 -2.67 17.83
CA LEU A 158 -10.81 -2.66 17.22
C LEU A 158 -11.86 -2.03 18.15
N HIS A 159 -11.84 -2.38 19.44
CA HIS A 159 -12.71 -1.76 20.43
C HIS A 159 -12.49 -0.26 20.54
N LEU A 160 -11.23 0.19 20.63
CA LEU A 160 -10.86 1.61 20.67
C LEU A 160 -11.32 2.34 19.40
N ARG A 161 -11.16 1.71 18.24
CA ARG A 161 -11.59 2.24 16.95
C ARG A 161 -13.11 2.46 16.93
N VAL A 162 -13.89 1.49 17.37
CA VAL A 162 -15.34 1.62 17.45
C VAL A 162 -15.72 2.69 18.48
N ASN A 163 -15.07 2.74 19.63
CA ASN A 163 -15.31 3.78 20.63
C ASN A 163 -15.09 5.19 20.06
N LEU A 164 -14.04 5.37 19.25
CA LEU A 164 -13.78 6.63 18.55
C LEU A 164 -14.92 7.00 17.60
N LEU A 165 -15.41 6.06 16.78
CA LEU A 165 -16.54 6.30 15.86
C LEU A 165 -17.79 6.80 16.60
N PHE A 166 -18.12 6.17 17.72
CA PHE A 166 -19.25 6.58 18.57
C PHE A 166 -18.98 7.87 19.36
N GLY A 167 -17.72 8.28 19.50
CA GLY A 167 -17.34 9.59 20.06
C GLY A 167 -17.51 10.71 19.03
N SER A 168 -17.20 10.44 17.77
CA SER A 168 -17.20 11.44 16.69
C SER A 168 -18.57 11.66 16.05
N PHE A 169 -19.36 10.59 15.86
CA PHE A 169 -20.57 10.66 15.02
C PHE A 169 -21.87 10.34 15.77
N SER A 170 -21.80 9.75 16.97
CA SER A 170 -23.03 9.33 17.64
C SER A 170 -23.82 10.52 18.19
N SER A 171 -25.06 10.63 17.74
CA SER A 171 -26.06 11.47 18.42
C SER A 171 -26.56 10.73 19.66
N ALA A 172 -26.32 11.30 20.84
CA ALA A 172 -26.97 10.83 22.06
C ALA A 172 -28.47 11.07 21.92
N GLY A 173 -29.25 10.01 21.68
CA GLY A 173 -30.68 10.08 21.90
C GLY A 173 -30.92 10.48 23.36
N SER A 174 -31.90 11.34 23.60
CA SER A 174 -32.29 11.79 24.95
C SER A 174 -32.55 10.58 25.87
N GLY A 175 -31.53 10.21 26.65
CA GLY A 175 -31.56 9.07 27.59
C GLY A 175 -31.26 7.67 27.00
N GLY A 176 -30.86 7.54 25.73
CA GLY A 176 -30.73 6.26 25.04
C GLY A 176 -29.30 5.77 24.79
N GLU A 177 -29.17 4.46 24.53
CA GLU A 177 -27.94 3.84 24.04
C GLU A 177 -27.44 4.57 22.78
N ARG A 178 -26.13 4.83 22.72
CA ARG A 178 -25.52 5.47 21.54
C ARG A 178 -25.61 4.51 20.34
N VAL A 179 -26.10 5.03 19.22
CA VAL A 179 -26.24 4.29 17.95
C VAL A 179 -25.49 5.00 16.83
N LEU A 180 -25.17 4.25 15.76
CA LEU A 180 -24.42 4.72 14.59
C LEU A 180 -25.13 4.28 13.30
N SER A 181 -25.23 5.14 12.28
CA SER A 181 -25.76 4.74 10.96
C SER A 181 -24.64 4.19 10.06
N ILE A 182 -25.02 3.57 8.94
CA ILE A 182 -24.06 3.08 7.94
C ILE A 182 -23.26 4.22 7.31
N GLU A 183 -23.86 5.39 7.12
CA GLU A 183 -23.20 6.57 6.54
C GLU A 183 -22.08 7.06 7.48
N ASP A 184 -22.40 7.26 8.75
CA ASP A 184 -21.45 7.68 9.79
C ASP A 184 -20.32 6.66 9.96
N PHE A 185 -20.67 5.37 9.96
CA PHE A 185 -19.69 4.28 9.99
C PHE A 185 -18.78 4.30 8.77
N SER A 186 -19.34 4.43 7.57
CA SER A 186 -18.60 4.42 6.31
C SER A 186 -17.64 5.60 6.24
N GLU A 187 -18.10 6.80 6.54
CA GLU A 187 -17.27 8.00 6.56
C GLU A 187 -16.15 7.88 7.60
N GLY A 188 -16.50 7.53 8.83
CA GLY A 188 -15.54 7.40 9.92
C GLY A 188 -14.49 6.30 9.66
N TYR A 189 -14.89 5.16 9.09
CA TYR A 189 -13.97 4.08 8.76
C TYR A 189 -13.06 4.43 7.59
N LEU A 190 -13.61 4.95 6.49
CA LEU A 190 -12.83 5.34 5.30
C LEU A 190 -11.86 6.49 5.59
N SER A 191 -12.23 7.43 6.46
CA SER A 191 -11.37 8.56 6.83
C SER A 191 -10.02 8.15 7.44
N PHE A 192 -9.90 6.93 8.00
CA PHE A 192 -8.61 6.45 8.50
C PHE A 192 -7.67 6.09 7.37
N PHE A 193 -8.14 5.35 6.37
CA PHE A 193 -7.33 5.00 5.21
C PHE A 193 -6.90 6.24 4.46
N ASP A 194 -7.78 7.23 4.33
CA ASP A 194 -7.48 8.49 3.65
C ASP A 194 -6.42 9.32 4.41
N ARG A 195 -6.34 9.19 5.74
CA ARG A 195 -5.34 9.85 6.60
C ARG A 195 -4.05 9.06 6.81
N ALA A 196 -4.02 7.76 6.54
CA ALA A 196 -2.88 6.89 6.80
C ALA A 196 -1.54 7.41 6.22
N PRO A 197 -1.47 8.01 5.01
CA PRO A 197 -0.25 8.64 4.51
C PRO A 197 0.30 9.76 5.41
N GLY A 198 -0.58 10.58 6.00
CA GLY A 198 -0.20 11.66 6.90
C GLY A 198 0.25 11.15 8.26
N LEU A 199 -0.46 10.15 8.81
CA LEU A 199 -0.16 9.59 10.13
C LEU A 199 1.21 8.92 10.21
N LEU A 200 1.68 8.33 9.11
CA LEU A 200 3.01 7.71 9.05
C LEU A 200 4.13 8.70 8.71
N ARG A 201 3.80 9.93 8.32
CA ARG A 201 4.78 11.01 8.09
C ARG A 201 5.25 11.64 9.40
N GLU A 202 4.36 11.67 10.39
CA GLU A 202 4.56 12.35 11.69
C GLU A 202 5.18 11.44 12.75
N ALA A 203 5.73 10.27 12.39
CA ALA A 203 6.53 9.52 13.34
C ALA A 203 7.68 10.44 13.80
N PRO A 204 7.73 10.83 15.09
CA PRO A 204 8.74 11.76 15.56
C PRO A 204 10.08 11.12 15.23
N ASP A 205 10.97 11.89 14.59
CA ASP A 205 12.36 11.51 14.44
C ASP A 205 12.84 11.12 15.83
N SER A 206 12.91 9.80 16.09
CA SER A 206 13.43 9.26 17.33
C SER A 206 14.81 9.85 17.46
N GLU A 207 14.95 10.74 18.45
CA GLU A 207 16.13 11.53 18.75
C GLU A 207 17.38 10.73 18.39
N GLN A 208 18.08 11.13 17.32
CA GLN A 208 19.41 10.61 17.10
C GLN A 208 20.20 10.95 18.36
N PRO A 209 20.76 9.98 19.09
CA PRO A 209 21.62 10.31 20.21
C PRO A 209 22.77 11.13 19.66
N ASP A 210 22.90 12.37 20.14
CA ASP A 210 24.01 13.27 19.82
C ASP A 210 25.32 12.53 20.12
N THR A 211 25.93 11.98 19.08
CA THR A 211 27.29 11.44 19.11
C THR A 211 28.27 12.61 18.96
N SER A 212 28.11 13.64 19.78
CA SER A 212 29.10 14.70 19.97
C SER A 212 29.79 14.52 21.32
N SER A 213 30.50 13.40 21.48
CA SER A 213 31.56 13.31 22.50
C SER A 213 32.87 13.79 21.87
N PRO A 214 33.39 14.99 22.21
CA PRO A 214 34.73 15.38 21.82
C PRO A 214 35.75 14.54 22.61
N CYS A 215 36.44 13.66 21.90
CA CYS A 215 37.60 12.94 22.40
C CYS A 215 38.71 13.96 22.74
N SER A 216 38.79 14.36 24.01
CA SER A 216 39.90 15.17 24.52
C SER A 216 41.03 14.22 24.87
N VAL A 217 42.05 14.18 24.02
CA VAL A 217 43.32 13.49 24.30
C VAL A 217 44.12 14.39 25.24
N GLN A 218 44.39 13.89 26.45
CA GLN A 218 45.43 14.41 27.35
C GLN A 218 46.72 13.60 27.17
#